data_AF-A0A2N1N824-F1
#
_entry.id   AF-A0A2N1N824-F1
#
_cell.length_a   1.000
_cell.length_b   1.000
_cell.length_c   1.000
_cell.angle_alpha   90.00
_cell.angle_beta   90.00
_cell.angle_gamma   90.00
#
_symmetry.space_group_name_H-M   'P 1'
#
loop_
_entity.id
_entity.type
_entity.pdbx_description
1 polymer ?
#
loop_
_entity_poly.entity_id
_entity_poly.type
_entity_poly.pdbx_seq_one_letter_code
_entity_poly.pdbx_strand_id
1 'polypeptide(L)'
;MIKPRILANNYKKISIILNNINKNKINTPLVGPVLIGSRAAKWHVSSFREPNDWDLIATPLQTTLFINKVKESRAIFNNINLIHYPGGGLKLVGECIELSTSEKPISFDIELVSDKVDLRNMKSNVNLNKEENVKEDVNNSKDNIQDDINKIEFEKFNDIRPKISSLMILEMCQNIKDKIMFPLMSNFLCIVAPLKILEALKTSHINWPADFHKNIADLHLLRILLDYNKVSTIQPLCSPQRDEPIELMLRLVLKKLKLYKANQRVPHDDLHELVKYGDHPIYQGLKDDQSKAWIKKSLFEKLDYQTKLNCVKEEAMVIALERYLIPMISENQETSYNLALIRICTTLTKGWFRQFAIDNYPQLINLDKDLLSIARNIIKKFPIKLKKPVLLILDPETQAIFDSIRPYTETLSFSNKFLGYDPDFNITGVKITSPVNGNISVTAIITTLCEYKFSCNPSASWSASVVILPSKDLKTFLSKNNKNEDRNYESSEYGFKDPLVIHTYYYNHNELFSDLTSKYIFSLRIKANTSGSSWGVGEDIWKPIYIKAKSADDVASILEIPGLTGDLLFKYVLDFLNPTLTNNGETPLKHWVNELKSEGAIPIEPEQHLWYHAWNYELKSLFM
;
A
#
# COMPACT_ATOMS: atom_id res chain seq x y z
N MET A 1 -0.85 16.15 8.96
CA MET A 1 -0.23 16.74 7.74
C MET A 1 -1.38 17.21 6.84
N ILE A 2 -1.31 18.38 6.20
CA ILE A 2 -2.45 18.89 5.40
C ILE A 2 -2.61 18.00 4.17
N LYS A 3 -3.84 17.49 3.93
CA LYS A 3 -4.14 16.60 2.78
C LYS A 3 -3.96 17.32 1.44
N PRO A 4 -3.62 16.59 0.35
CA PRO A 4 -3.69 17.15 -1.00
C PRO A 4 -5.11 17.64 -1.30
N ARG A 5 -5.22 18.74 -2.05
CA ARG A 5 -6.49 19.38 -2.39
C ARG A 5 -6.64 19.45 -3.90
N ILE A 6 -7.72 18.91 -4.45
CA ILE A 6 -8.08 19.12 -5.85
C ILE A 6 -8.60 20.55 -5.98
N LEU A 7 -7.87 21.40 -6.71
CA LEU A 7 -8.25 22.79 -6.94
C LEU A 7 -9.22 22.94 -8.12
N ALA A 8 -9.11 22.06 -9.12
CA ALA A 8 -9.99 22.01 -10.28
C ALA A 8 -9.91 20.64 -10.96
N ASN A 9 -11.03 20.20 -11.54
CA ASN A 9 -11.22 18.90 -12.18
C ASN A 9 -11.62 18.98 -13.66
N ASN A 10 -11.53 20.19 -14.26
CA ASN A 10 -11.76 20.38 -15.68
C ASN A 10 -10.85 21.46 -16.24
N TYR A 11 -10.52 21.34 -17.53
CA TYR A 11 -9.54 22.20 -18.16
C TYR A 11 -9.91 23.69 -18.12
N LYS A 12 -11.19 24.08 -18.10
CA LYS A 12 -11.61 25.49 -18.09
C LYS A 12 -11.22 26.13 -16.75
N LYS A 13 -11.64 25.50 -15.65
CA LYS A 13 -11.29 25.91 -14.27
C LYS A 13 -9.76 25.90 -14.08
N ILE A 14 -9.08 24.87 -14.59
CA ILE A 14 -7.62 24.75 -14.53
C ILE A 14 -6.94 25.91 -15.26
N SER A 15 -7.33 26.21 -16.51
CA SER A 15 -6.75 27.33 -17.27
C SER A 15 -6.92 28.68 -16.57
N ILE A 16 -8.05 28.91 -15.89
CA ILE A 16 -8.27 30.12 -15.08
C ILE A 16 -7.23 30.21 -13.96
N ILE A 17 -7.04 29.14 -13.18
CA ILE A 17 -6.08 29.10 -12.07
C ILE A 17 -4.66 29.36 -12.59
N LEU A 18 -4.25 28.65 -13.65
CA LEU A 18 -2.92 28.80 -14.24
C LEU A 18 -2.68 30.21 -14.78
N ASN A 19 -3.68 30.81 -15.43
CA ASN A 19 -3.61 32.18 -15.92
C ASN A 19 -3.54 33.19 -14.76
N ASN A 20 -4.27 32.97 -13.66
CA ASN A 20 -4.20 33.82 -12.47
C ASN A 20 -2.81 33.78 -11.81
N ILE A 21 -2.17 32.60 -11.77
CA ILE A 21 -0.77 32.48 -11.32
C ILE A 21 0.18 33.32 -12.20
N ASN A 22 -0.12 33.43 -13.50
CA ASN A 22 0.69 34.17 -14.48
C ASN A 22 0.35 35.68 -14.60
N LYS A 23 -0.82 36.15 -14.15
CA LYS A 23 -1.39 37.50 -14.41
C LYS A 23 -0.50 38.69 -14.04
N ASN A 24 0.53 38.50 -13.21
CA ASN A 24 1.31 39.59 -12.63
C ASN A 24 2.75 39.76 -13.14
N LYS A 25 3.25 39.00 -14.14
CA LYS A 25 4.69 39.03 -14.46
C LYS A 25 5.03 38.86 -15.95
N ILE A 26 6.04 39.62 -16.39
CA ILE A 26 6.54 39.74 -17.78
C ILE A 26 6.96 38.38 -18.34
N ASN A 27 6.49 38.11 -19.56
CA ASN A 27 6.66 36.88 -20.34
C ASN A 27 8.12 36.65 -20.76
N THR A 28 8.84 35.78 -20.05
CA THR A 28 9.89 34.95 -20.67
C THR A 28 9.98 33.63 -19.90
N PRO A 29 9.57 32.49 -20.50
CA PRO A 29 9.89 31.19 -19.93
C PRO A 29 11.42 31.03 -19.93
N LEU A 30 12.02 30.82 -18.76
CA LEU A 30 13.48 30.65 -18.63
C LEU A 30 14.01 29.47 -19.48
N VAL A 31 13.19 28.43 -19.68
CA VAL A 31 13.51 27.12 -20.28
C VAL A 31 12.24 26.52 -20.87
N GLY A 32 12.32 25.59 -21.84
CA GLY A 32 11.17 24.77 -22.30
C GLY A 32 10.67 23.77 -21.24
N PRO A 33 9.48 23.15 -21.42
CA PRO A 33 9.03 22.08 -20.53
C PRO A 33 10.01 20.89 -20.60
N VAL A 34 10.22 20.21 -19.47
CA VAL A 34 11.22 19.14 -19.34
C VAL A 34 10.52 17.80 -19.19
N LEU A 35 10.79 16.87 -20.11
CA LEU A 35 10.40 15.47 -20.02
C LEU A 35 11.32 14.74 -19.05
N ILE A 36 10.74 14.06 -18.06
CA ILE A 36 11.43 13.23 -17.08
C ILE A 36 10.87 11.80 -17.09
N GLY A 37 11.27 10.99 -16.12
CA GLY A 37 10.69 9.66 -15.90
C GLY A 37 11.11 8.61 -16.93
N SER A 38 10.31 7.54 -17.01
CA SER A 38 10.61 6.36 -17.84
C SER A 38 10.67 6.70 -19.34
N ARG A 39 9.89 7.69 -19.77
CA ARG A 39 9.82 8.09 -21.18
C ARG A 39 11.03 8.92 -21.63
N ALA A 40 11.55 9.78 -20.76
CA ALA A 40 12.84 10.41 -21.00
C ALA A 40 13.96 9.37 -21.09
N ALA A 41 13.95 8.35 -20.23
CA ALA A 41 14.93 7.28 -20.27
C ALA A 41 14.86 6.45 -21.57
N LYS A 42 13.64 6.14 -22.04
CA LYS A 42 13.39 5.47 -23.33
C LYS A 42 13.92 6.25 -24.54
N TRP A 43 13.87 7.58 -24.48
CA TRP A 43 14.43 8.42 -25.54
C TRP A 43 15.95 8.27 -25.65
N HIS A 44 16.65 8.25 -24.51
CA HIS A 44 18.10 8.03 -24.47
C HIS A 44 18.49 6.58 -24.80
N VAL A 45 17.62 5.61 -24.49
CA VAL A 45 17.93 4.18 -24.49
C VAL A 45 16.81 3.40 -25.15
N SER A 46 17.01 2.99 -26.39
CA SER A 46 15.98 2.26 -27.16
C SER A 46 15.56 0.93 -26.51
N SER A 47 16.46 0.28 -25.76
CA SER A 47 16.19 -0.95 -25.02
C SER A 47 15.47 -0.75 -23.68
N PHE A 48 15.21 0.50 -23.27
CA PHE A 48 14.38 0.76 -22.09
C PHE A 48 12.97 0.20 -22.34
N ARG A 49 12.31 -0.31 -21.30
CA ARG A 49 10.94 -0.82 -21.41
C ARG A 49 9.97 0.26 -21.91
N GLU A 50 8.87 -0.15 -22.54
CA GLU A 50 7.85 0.80 -22.98
C GLU A 50 7.21 1.52 -21.78
N PRO A 51 7.23 2.86 -21.74
CA PRO A 51 6.57 3.65 -20.72
C PRO A 51 5.06 3.76 -20.99
N ASN A 52 4.25 3.77 -19.92
CA ASN A 52 2.79 3.88 -20.01
C ASN A 52 2.28 5.28 -19.66
N ASP A 53 3.17 6.15 -19.22
CA ASP A 53 2.90 7.45 -18.63
C ASP A 53 3.86 8.53 -19.17
N TRP A 54 3.48 9.78 -18.95
CA TRP A 54 4.30 10.97 -19.25
C TRP A 54 4.53 11.79 -17.99
N ASP A 55 5.78 11.86 -17.55
CA ASP A 55 6.18 12.74 -16.46
C ASP A 55 6.85 14.01 -17.00
N LEU A 56 6.31 15.17 -16.66
CA LEU A 56 6.79 16.47 -17.13
C LEU A 56 7.02 17.43 -15.97
N ILE A 57 7.98 18.33 -16.13
CA ILE A 57 8.12 19.54 -15.33
C ILE A 57 7.86 20.72 -16.24
N ALA A 58 6.90 21.57 -15.86
CA ALA A 58 6.50 22.70 -16.68
C ALA A 58 6.10 23.91 -15.82
N THR A 59 6.27 25.09 -16.38
CA THR A 59 5.71 26.32 -15.79
C THR A 59 4.20 26.37 -16.00
N PRO A 60 3.44 27.13 -15.18
CA PRO A 60 2.00 27.32 -15.40
C PRO A 60 1.66 27.78 -16.83
N LEU A 61 2.50 28.64 -17.43
CA LEU A 61 2.33 29.06 -18.82
C LEU A 61 2.48 27.89 -19.81
N GLN A 62 3.50 27.06 -19.64
CA GLN A 62 3.73 25.88 -20.48
C GLN A 62 2.63 24.84 -20.30
N THR A 63 2.13 24.66 -19.08
CA THR A 63 0.98 23.78 -18.81
C THR A 63 -0.29 24.30 -19.49
N THR A 64 -0.53 25.61 -19.53
CA THR A 64 -1.64 26.19 -20.32
C THR A 64 -1.45 25.91 -21.82
N LEU A 65 -0.24 26.06 -22.35
CA LEU A 65 0.06 25.74 -23.75
C LEU A 65 -0.15 24.24 -24.05
N PHE A 66 0.25 23.36 -23.15
CA PHE A 66 -0.02 21.92 -23.24
C PHE A 66 -1.53 21.65 -23.36
N ILE A 67 -2.33 22.17 -22.42
CA ILE A 67 -3.79 21.98 -22.42
C ILE A 67 -4.42 22.48 -23.74
N ASN A 68 -3.96 23.62 -24.26
CA ASN A 68 -4.47 24.17 -25.52
C ASN A 68 -4.09 23.31 -26.72
N LYS A 69 -2.85 22.82 -26.76
CA LYS A 69 -2.40 21.93 -27.83
C LYS A 69 -3.17 20.60 -27.82
N VAL A 70 -3.56 20.07 -26.66
CA VAL A 70 -4.29 18.77 -26.58
C VAL A 70 -5.69 18.95 -27.18
N LYS A 71 -6.30 20.12 -26.98
CA LYS A 71 -7.58 20.46 -27.60
C LYS A 71 -7.45 20.58 -29.12
N GLU A 72 -6.38 21.21 -29.61
CA GLU A 72 -6.12 21.33 -31.05
C GLU A 72 -5.99 19.96 -31.72
N SER A 73 -5.40 18.97 -31.04
CA SER A 73 -5.23 17.60 -31.57
C SER A 73 -6.48 16.72 -31.49
N ARG A 74 -7.65 17.28 -31.12
CA ARG A 74 -8.93 16.54 -30.95
C ARG A 74 -8.85 15.38 -29.96
N ALA A 75 -7.87 15.38 -29.05
CA ALA A 75 -7.76 14.38 -28.01
C ALA A 75 -8.78 14.63 -26.88
N ILE A 76 -9.24 13.55 -26.25
CA ILE A 76 -10.18 13.61 -25.12
C ILE A 76 -9.39 13.55 -23.82
N PHE A 77 -9.66 14.47 -22.89
CA PHE A 77 -9.13 14.42 -21.53
C PHE A 77 -10.06 13.60 -20.64
N ASN A 78 -9.52 12.60 -19.95
CA ASN A 78 -10.17 11.88 -18.88
C ASN A 78 -9.52 12.25 -17.54
N ASN A 79 -10.34 12.43 -16.50
CA ASN A 79 -9.87 12.58 -15.11
C ASN A 79 -8.81 13.68 -14.87
N ILE A 80 -8.88 14.80 -15.61
CA ILE A 80 -7.89 15.90 -15.49
C ILE A 80 -8.08 16.70 -14.19
N ASN A 81 -7.10 16.60 -13.28
CA ASN A 81 -7.13 17.22 -11.97
C ASN A 81 -5.90 18.11 -11.73
N LEU A 82 -6.12 19.33 -11.28
CA LEU A 82 -5.08 20.20 -10.75
C LEU A 82 -5.06 20.05 -9.22
N ILE A 83 -4.01 19.45 -8.68
CA ILE A 83 -3.91 19.04 -7.28
C ILE A 83 -2.81 19.83 -6.59
N HIS A 84 -3.16 20.51 -5.49
CA HIS A 84 -2.21 21.13 -4.59
C HIS A 84 -1.79 20.16 -3.50
N TYR A 85 -0.47 19.95 -3.37
CA TYR A 85 0.15 19.18 -2.29
C TYR A 85 0.80 20.18 -1.32
N PRO A 86 0.20 20.43 -0.13
CA PRO A 86 0.77 21.36 0.84
C PRO A 86 2.20 20.99 1.21
N GLY A 87 3.15 21.92 1.01
CA GLY A 87 4.58 21.68 1.17
C GLY A 87 5.27 20.98 -0.01
N GLY A 88 4.50 20.34 -0.91
CA GLY A 88 4.98 19.60 -2.08
C GLY A 88 4.83 20.33 -3.42
N GLY A 89 3.89 21.28 -3.55
CA GLY A 89 3.70 22.08 -4.76
C GLY A 89 2.37 21.81 -5.46
N LEU A 90 2.33 22.04 -6.77
CA LEU A 90 1.12 21.93 -7.59
C LEU A 90 1.38 20.92 -8.72
N LYS A 91 0.44 20.00 -8.97
CA LYS A 91 0.55 19.00 -10.05
C LYS A 91 -0.73 18.98 -10.88
N LEU A 92 -0.57 18.85 -12.19
CA LEU A 92 -1.66 18.52 -13.11
C LEU A 92 -1.54 17.04 -13.45
N VAL A 93 -2.55 16.26 -13.13
CA VAL A 93 -2.60 14.83 -13.41
C VAL A 93 -3.82 14.54 -14.28
N GLY A 94 -3.75 13.55 -15.16
CA GLY A 94 -4.88 13.15 -15.97
C GLY A 94 -4.53 12.13 -17.03
N GLU A 95 -5.49 11.82 -17.87
CA GLU A 95 -5.33 10.90 -19.00
C GLU A 95 -5.79 11.58 -20.29
N CYS A 96 -5.15 11.22 -21.39
CA CYS A 96 -5.55 11.67 -22.72
C CYS A 96 -5.70 10.47 -23.66
N ILE A 97 -6.76 10.49 -24.46
CA ILE A 97 -7.02 9.52 -25.53
C ILE A 97 -6.92 10.26 -26.85
N GLU A 98 -6.01 9.83 -27.72
CA GLU A 98 -5.89 10.38 -29.06
C GLU A 98 -6.76 9.58 -30.03
N LEU A 99 -7.73 10.24 -30.66
CA LEU A 99 -8.70 9.59 -31.56
C LEU A 99 -8.08 9.05 -32.86
N SER A 100 -6.83 9.44 -33.18
CA SER A 100 -6.19 9.18 -34.48
C SER A 100 -5.16 8.03 -34.49
N THR A 101 -4.64 7.59 -33.34
CA THR A 101 -3.46 6.70 -33.32
C THR A 101 -3.59 5.48 -32.40
N SER A 102 -4.34 5.56 -31.29
CA SER A 102 -4.67 4.40 -30.45
C SER A 102 -5.84 4.68 -29.52
N GLU A 103 -6.77 3.74 -29.36
CA GLU A 103 -7.85 3.81 -28.37
C GLU A 103 -7.37 3.68 -26.90
N LYS A 104 -6.05 3.58 -26.66
CA LYS A 104 -5.52 3.41 -25.29
C LYS A 104 -5.29 4.77 -24.63
N PRO A 105 -5.85 5.00 -23.42
CA PRO A 105 -5.56 6.20 -22.65
C PRO A 105 -4.09 6.24 -22.25
N ILE A 106 -3.52 7.42 -22.30
CA ILE A 106 -2.16 7.70 -21.88
C ILE A 106 -2.22 8.66 -20.69
N SER A 107 -1.74 8.19 -19.55
CA SER A 107 -1.66 8.99 -18.32
C SER A 107 -0.51 10.01 -18.42
N PHE A 108 -0.72 11.19 -17.86
CA PHE A 108 0.29 12.23 -17.77
C PHE A 108 0.26 12.90 -16.39
N ASP A 109 1.45 13.20 -15.89
CA ASP A 109 1.72 13.93 -14.68
C ASP A 109 2.63 15.11 -14.99
N ILE A 110 2.13 16.32 -14.78
CA ILE A 110 2.90 17.56 -14.94
C ILE A 110 3.11 18.17 -13.57
N GLU A 111 4.35 18.21 -13.10
CA GLU A 111 4.73 18.96 -11.91
C GLU A 111 4.93 20.43 -12.27
N LEU A 112 4.13 21.30 -11.67
CA LEU A 112 4.16 22.73 -11.96
C LEU A 112 5.24 23.41 -11.15
N VAL A 113 6.02 24.23 -11.83
CA VAL A 113 7.14 24.95 -11.23
C VAL A 113 7.11 26.44 -11.56
N SER A 114 7.49 27.27 -10.60
CA SER A 114 7.66 28.70 -10.80
C SER A 114 8.94 29.14 -10.09
N ASP A 115 9.71 30.00 -10.76
CA ASP A 115 10.83 30.75 -10.17
C ASP A 115 10.36 32.05 -9.50
N LYS A 116 9.06 32.37 -9.62
CA LYS A 116 8.46 33.63 -9.16
C LYS A 116 7.52 33.49 -7.96
N VAL A 117 6.98 32.29 -7.74
CA VAL A 117 5.93 31.99 -6.75
C VAL A 117 6.21 30.64 -6.11
N ASP A 118 6.07 30.55 -4.79
CA ASP A 118 6.23 29.29 -4.07
C ASP A 118 4.90 28.51 -4.08
N LEU A 119 4.78 27.58 -5.04
CA LEU A 119 3.59 26.75 -5.21
C LEU A 119 3.33 25.78 -4.04
N ARG A 120 4.26 25.66 -3.07
CA ARG A 120 4.09 24.82 -1.88
C ARG A 120 3.11 25.42 -0.88
N ASN A 121 3.02 26.75 -0.83
CA ASN A 121 2.20 27.47 0.15
C ASN A 121 1.09 28.27 -0.55
N MET A 122 -0.13 27.77 -0.45
CA MET A 122 -1.33 28.48 -0.90
C MET A 122 -1.85 29.36 0.24
N LYS A 123 -2.17 30.62 -0.02
CA LYS A 123 -2.76 31.53 0.96
C LYS A 123 -4.17 31.06 1.29
N SER A 124 -4.43 30.84 2.58
CA SER A 124 -5.68 30.25 3.08
C SER A 124 -6.80 31.29 3.18
N ASN A 125 -7.46 31.63 2.08
CA ASN A 125 -8.70 32.42 2.09
C ASN A 125 -9.89 31.78 1.34
N VAL A 126 -9.78 30.51 0.90
CA VAL A 126 -10.81 29.86 0.05
C VAL A 126 -11.36 28.60 0.71
N ASN A 127 -12.66 28.61 1.01
CA ASN A 127 -13.39 27.48 1.55
C ASN A 127 -13.94 26.62 0.39
N LEU A 128 -13.09 25.75 -0.18
CA LEU A 128 -13.41 24.97 -1.39
C LEU A 128 -14.22 23.67 -1.13
N ASN A 129 -14.68 23.42 0.10
CA ASN A 129 -15.40 22.20 0.48
C ASN A 129 -16.92 22.30 0.28
N LYS A 130 -17.40 22.62 -0.92
CA LYS A 130 -18.80 22.32 -1.27
C LYS A 130 -18.79 21.14 -2.25
N GLU A 131 -19.19 19.98 -1.74
CA GLU A 131 -19.51 18.81 -2.57
C GLU A 131 -20.55 19.23 -3.62
N GLU A 132 -20.21 19.05 -4.90
CA GLU A 132 -21.09 19.35 -6.04
C GLU A 132 -22.25 18.33 -6.07
N ASN A 133 -23.30 18.56 -5.26
CA ASN A 133 -24.65 18.08 -5.54
C ASN A 133 -25.36 19.18 -6.33
N VAL A 134 -25.20 19.20 -7.65
CA VAL A 134 -26.00 20.07 -8.51
C VAL A 134 -26.73 19.20 -9.52
N LYS A 135 -27.98 18.89 -9.18
CA LYS A 135 -29.02 18.65 -10.18
C LYS A 135 -29.08 19.90 -11.07
N GLU A 136 -29.20 19.68 -12.38
CA GLU A 136 -29.36 20.71 -13.38
C GLU A 136 -30.51 21.67 -13.00
N ASP A 137 -30.16 22.84 -12.47
CA ASP A 137 -31.02 24.01 -12.51
C ASP A 137 -30.31 25.10 -13.31
N VAL A 138 -30.86 25.29 -14.51
CA VAL A 138 -30.47 26.29 -15.49
C VAL A 138 -30.82 27.67 -14.92
N ASN A 139 -29.81 28.56 -14.91
CA ASN A 139 -29.88 30.00 -14.59
C ASN A 139 -29.68 30.41 -13.11
N ASN A 140 -28.41 30.38 -12.63
CA ASN A 140 -27.79 31.44 -11.78
C ASN A 140 -26.39 31.10 -11.17
N SER A 141 -25.70 30.04 -11.62
CA SER A 141 -24.49 29.53 -10.92
C SER A 141 -23.11 29.97 -11.47
N LYS A 142 -23.03 30.75 -12.56
CA LYS A 142 -21.73 31.05 -13.20
C LYS A 142 -20.87 32.06 -12.44
N ASP A 143 -21.46 33.02 -11.73
CA ASP A 143 -20.70 34.15 -11.17
C ASP A 143 -19.97 33.78 -9.86
N ASN A 144 -20.57 32.95 -8.99
CA ASN A 144 -19.97 32.60 -7.70
C ASN A 144 -18.73 31.67 -7.80
N ILE A 145 -18.67 30.78 -8.80
CA ILE A 145 -17.55 29.82 -8.94
C ILE A 145 -16.29 30.52 -9.45
N GLN A 146 -16.44 31.49 -10.35
CA GLN A 146 -15.32 32.26 -10.88
C GLN A 146 -14.64 33.10 -9.79
N ASP A 147 -15.44 33.68 -8.88
CA ASP A 147 -14.95 34.48 -7.77
C ASP A 147 -14.18 33.67 -6.73
N ASP A 148 -14.60 32.44 -6.43
CA ASP A 148 -13.85 31.56 -5.51
C ASP A 148 -12.54 31.04 -6.11
N ILE A 149 -12.50 30.77 -7.41
CA ILE A 149 -11.27 30.39 -8.13
C ILE A 149 -10.29 31.56 -8.21
N ASN A 150 -10.78 32.78 -8.36
CA ASN A 150 -9.95 33.99 -8.39
C ASN A 150 -9.27 34.29 -7.03
N LYS A 151 -9.76 33.73 -5.92
CA LYS A 151 -9.15 33.88 -4.58
C LYS A 151 -7.97 32.93 -4.33
N ILE A 152 -7.67 32.00 -5.25
CA ILE A 152 -6.52 31.09 -5.12
C ILE A 152 -5.23 31.88 -5.37
N GLU A 153 -4.53 32.18 -4.29
CA GLU A 153 -3.23 32.84 -4.32
C GLU A 153 -2.14 31.97 -3.68
N PHE A 154 -0.91 32.14 -4.16
CA PHE A 154 0.28 31.48 -3.62
C PHE A 154 1.25 32.50 -3.04
N GLU A 155 2.05 32.07 -2.07
CA GLU A 155 3.06 32.92 -1.46
C GLU A 155 4.24 33.19 -2.42
N LYS A 156 4.94 34.31 -2.23
CA LYS A 156 6.23 34.54 -2.90
C LYS A 156 7.32 33.72 -2.22
N PHE A 157 8.42 33.46 -2.93
CA PHE A 157 9.60 32.88 -2.32
C PHE A 157 10.06 33.74 -1.14
N ASN A 158 10.43 33.07 -0.06
CA ASN A 158 11.10 33.68 1.08
C ASN A 158 12.55 33.17 1.02
N ASP A 159 13.53 34.08 0.94
CA ASP A 159 14.95 33.80 0.59
C ASP A 159 15.66 32.81 1.54
N ILE A 160 14.99 32.42 2.64
CA ILE A 160 15.50 31.52 3.68
C ILE A 160 15.27 30.03 3.29
N ARG A 161 14.35 29.71 2.38
CA ARG A 161 14.00 28.30 2.05
C ARG A 161 14.75 27.77 0.82
N PRO A 162 15.23 26.51 0.85
CA PRO A 162 15.83 25.89 -0.31
C PRO A 162 14.83 25.80 -1.47
N LYS A 163 15.35 25.97 -2.70
CA LYS A 163 14.60 25.78 -3.95
C LYS A 163 13.97 24.39 -3.97
N ILE A 164 12.80 24.28 -4.60
CA ILE A 164 12.16 22.98 -4.83
C ILE A 164 12.95 22.18 -5.88
N SER A 165 12.99 20.86 -5.74
CA SER A 165 13.72 19.96 -6.64
C SER A 165 13.31 20.13 -8.11
N SER A 166 12.01 20.31 -8.39
CA SER A 166 11.51 20.57 -9.74
C SER A 166 12.04 21.87 -10.36
N LEU A 167 12.27 22.92 -9.56
CA LEU A 167 12.90 24.16 -10.02
C LEU A 167 14.38 23.96 -10.30
N MET A 168 15.08 23.21 -9.44
CA MET A 168 16.48 22.86 -9.68
C MET A 168 16.64 22.04 -10.98
N ILE A 169 15.74 21.08 -11.24
CA ILE A 169 15.76 20.28 -12.48
C ILE A 169 15.54 21.16 -13.70
N LEU A 170 14.57 22.09 -13.65
CA LEU A 170 14.31 23.00 -14.76
C LEU A 170 15.53 23.91 -15.04
N GLU A 171 16.17 24.45 -14.01
CA GLU A 171 17.41 25.25 -14.12
C GLU A 171 18.57 24.43 -14.69
N MET A 172 18.75 23.18 -14.23
CA MET A 172 19.79 22.29 -14.76
C MET A 172 19.57 21.92 -16.23
N CYS A 173 18.32 21.88 -16.68
CA CYS A 173 17.97 21.58 -18.07
C CYS A 173 18.00 22.80 -19.00
N GLN A 174 18.31 24.01 -18.50
CA GLN A 174 18.22 25.27 -19.28
C GLN A 174 19.04 25.26 -20.57
N ASN A 175 20.23 24.67 -20.55
CA ASN A 175 21.17 24.65 -21.68
C ASN A 175 21.16 23.34 -22.46
N ILE A 176 20.22 22.43 -22.18
CA ILE A 176 20.14 21.13 -22.84
C ILE A 176 19.49 21.29 -24.22
N LYS A 177 20.18 20.76 -25.24
CA LYS A 177 19.74 20.83 -26.65
C LYS A 177 18.83 19.67 -27.05
N ASP A 178 18.86 18.58 -26.30
CA ASP A 178 18.06 17.38 -26.55
C ASP A 178 16.58 17.68 -26.38
N LYS A 179 15.83 17.55 -27.46
CA LYS A 179 14.40 17.84 -27.48
C LYS A 179 13.65 16.73 -28.18
N ILE A 180 12.44 16.47 -27.70
CA ILE A 180 11.51 15.53 -28.29
C ILE A 180 10.18 16.25 -28.54
N MET A 181 9.57 15.95 -29.67
CA MET A 181 8.17 16.31 -29.92
C MET A 181 7.29 15.37 -29.12
N PHE A 182 6.37 15.93 -28.34
CA PHE A 182 5.39 15.12 -27.65
C PHE A 182 4.59 14.31 -28.69
N PRO A 183 4.62 12.96 -28.67
CA PRO A 183 4.11 12.12 -29.76
C PRO A 183 2.64 12.35 -30.08
N LEU A 184 1.85 12.74 -29.08
CA LEU A 184 0.41 13.01 -29.19
C LEU A 184 0.11 14.41 -29.76
N MET A 185 1.15 15.20 -30.06
CA MET A 185 1.06 16.62 -30.39
C MET A 185 2.15 17.04 -31.36
N SER A 186 1.82 17.14 -32.64
CA SER A 186 2.60 18.01 -33.52
C SER A 186 2.57 19.41 -32.90
N ASN A 187 3.75 19.92 -32.47
CA ASN A 187 4.00 21.26 -31.90
C ASN A 187 4.12 21.43 -30.38
N PHE A 188 4.15 20.38 -29.54
CA PHE A 188 4.57 20.54 -28.13
C PHE A 188 5.99 19.99 -27.92
N LEU A 189 6.97 20.90 -27.87
CA LEU A 189 8.40 20.58 -27.81
C LEU A 189 8.88 20.52 -26.36
N CYS A 190 9.38 19.37 -25.93
CA CYS A 190 9.92 19.16 -24.59
C CYS A 190 11.45 18.95 -24.65
N ILE A 191 12.17 19.51 -23.69
CA ILE A 191 13.56 19.17 -23.42
C ILE A 191 13.59 17.79 -22.77
N VAL A 192 14.48 16.91 -23.20
CA VAL A 192 14.65 15.60 -22.57
C VAL A 192 15.67 15.73 -21.44
N ALA A 193 15.29 15.39 -20.21
CA ALA A 193 16.21 15.45 -19.08
C ALA A 193 17.43 14.52 -19.32
N PRO A 194 18.67 14.98 -19.06
CA PRO A 194 19.87 14.15 -19.18
C PRO A 194 19.83 12.93 -18.28
N LEU A 195 20.52 11.85 -18.70
CA LEU A 195 20.62 10.60 -17.94
C LEU A 195 21.04 10.79 -16.46
N LYS A 196 21.96 11.73 -16.17
CA LYS A 196 22.39 12.06 -14.80
C LYS A 196 21.25 12.56 -13.91
N ILE A 197 20.33 13.36 -14.46
CA ILE A 197 19.15 13.87 -13.74
C ILE A 197 18.15 12.73 -13.53
N LEU A 198 17.93 11.89 -14.55
CA LEU A 198 17.04 10.73 -14.47
C LEU A 198 17.50 9.72 -13.42
N GLU A 199 18.80 9.43 -13.34
CA GLU A 199 19.40 8.55 -12.34
C GLU A 199 19.20 9.09 -10.91
N ALA A 200 19.38 10.40 -10.72
CA ALA A 200 19.19 11.03 -9.42
C ALA A 200 17.72 11.03 -9.00
N LEU A 201 16.80 11.36 -9.91
CA LEU A 201 15.36 11.24 -9.67
C LEU A 201 14.99 9.82 -9.25
N LYS A 202 15.45 8.82 -10.00
CA LYS A 202 15.17 7.40 -9.72
C LYS A 202 15.77 6.95 -8.38
N THR A 203 16.99 7.39 -8.06
CA THR A 203 17.63 7.15 -6.75
C THR A 203 16.80 7.72 -5.61
N SER A 204 16.22 8.91 -5.79
CA SER A 204 15.37 9.48 -4.74
C SER A 204 14.15 8.59 -4.50
N HIS A 205 13.51 8.13 -5.58
CA HIS A 205 12.29 7.32 -5.58
C HIS A 205 12.48 5.85 -5.15
N ILE A 206 13.71 5.32 -5.12
CA ILE A 206 13.96 3.91 -4.80
C ILE A 206 13.59 3.52 -3.37
N ASN A 207 13.49 4.51 -2.47
CA ASN A 207 13.16 4.29 -1.07
C ASN A 207 11.67 3.94 -0.86
N TRP A 208 10.84 4.13 -1.88
CA TRP A 208 9.44 3.73 -1.88
C TRP A 208 9.31 2.27 -2.32
N PRO A 209 8.63 1.41 -1.52
CA PRO A 209 8.47 -0.01 -1.87
C PRO A 209 7.64 -0.28 -3.13
N ALA A 210 6.76 0.65 -3.51
CA ALA A 210 5.92 0.52 -4.69
C ALA A 210 6.79 0.40 -5.96
N ASP A 211 6.47 -0.56 -6.83
CA ASP A 211 7.22 -0.85 -8.05
C ASP A 211 8.73 -1.04 -7.83
N PHE A 212 9.17 -1.47 -6.63
CA PHE A 212 10.59 -1.52 -6.27
C PHE A 212 11.45 -2.28 -7.30
N HIS A 213 11.00 -3.47 -7.74
CA HIS A 213 11.74 -4.26 -8.74
C HIS A 213 11.92 -3.54 -10.08
N LYS A 214 10.88 -2.84 -10.54
CA LYS A 214 10.93 -1.99 -11.73
C LYS A 214 11.87 -0.81 -11.51
N ASN A 215 11.75 -0.13 -10.38
CA ASN A 215 12.56 1.05 -10.05
C ASN A 215 14.05 0.72 -9.83
N ILE A 216 14.36 -0.40 -9.21
CA ILE A 216 15.76 -0.83 -8.96
C ILE A 216 16.42 -1.28 -10.26
N ALA A 217 15.69 -1.99 -11.13
CA ALA A 217 16.19 -2.36 -12.46
C ALA A 217 16.45 -1.12 -13.32
N ASP A 218 15.48 -0.19 -13.40
CA ASP A 218 15.63 1.08 -14.12
C ASP A 218 16.84 1.88 -13.58
N LEU A 219 17.03 1.94 -12.26
CA LEU A 219 18.15 2.64 -11.62
C LEU A 219 19.51 2.05 -12.02
N HIS A 220 19.65 0.73 -11.92
CA HIS A 220 20.90 0.04 -12.28
C HIS A 220 21.22 0.18 -13.76
N LEU A 221 20.20 0.11 -14.63
CA LEU A 221 20.39 0.38 -16.06
C LEU A 221 20.91 1.80 -16.32
N LEU A 222 20.31 2.82 -15.69
CA LEU A 222 20.77 4.21 -15.80
C LEU A 222 22.23 4.38 -15.33
N ARG A 223 22.64 3.67 -14.27
CA ARG A 223 24.00 3.70 -13.75
C ARG A 223 25.02 3.02 -14.67
N ILE A 224 24.65 1.89 -15.28
CA ILE A 224 25.45 1.23 -16.32
C ILE A 224 25.72 2.21 -17.46
N LEU A 225 24.68 2.90 -17.94
CA LEU A 225 24.78 3.83 -19.08
C LEU A 225 25.58 5.09 -18.78
N LEU A 226 25.59 5.52 -17.52
CA LEU A 226 26.42 6.63 -17.05
C LEU A 226 27.86 6.22 -16.76
N ASP A 227 28.24 4.98 -17.07
CA ASP A 227 29.56 4.41 -16.76
C ASP A 227 29.91 4.42 -15.26
N TYR A 228 28.92 4.55 -14.37
CA TYR A 228 29.15 4.50 -12.92
C TYR A 228 29.60 3.12 -12.44
N ASN A 229 29.54 2.12 -13.31
CA ASN A 229 29.97 0.75 -13.07
C ASN A 229 31.40 0.48 -13.55
N LYS A 230 32.13 1.45 -14.14
CA LYS A 230 33.54 1.30 -14.54
C LYS A 230 34.54 1.34 -13.37
N VAL A 231 34.05 1.23 -12.14
CA VAL A 231 34.87 0.93 -10.98
C VAL A 231 34.99 -0.60 -10.88
N SER A 232 36.22 -1.11 -10.93
CA SER A 232 36.61 -2.53 -10.93
C SER A 232 35.68 -3.46 -10.12
N THR A 233 35.50 -4.72 -10.56
CA THR A 233 34.79 -5.83 -9.89
C THR A 233 35.19 -6.12 -8.44
N ILE A 234 36.20 -5.40 -7.93
CA ILE A 234 36.80 -5.51 -6.59
C ILE A 234 36.41 -4.31 -5.71
N GLN A 235 35.69 -3.32 -6.24
CA GLN A 235 35.25 -2.12 -5.52
C GLN A 235 33.72 -2.01 -5.51
N PRO A 236 33.13 -1.36 -4.48
CA PRO A 236 31.70 -1.09 -4.49
C PRO A 236 31.30 -0.39 -5.80
N LEU A 237 30.07 -0.61 -6.29
CA LEU A 237 29.40 0.45 -7.04
C LEU A 237 29.37 1.66 -6.10
N CYS A 238 30.40 2.50 -6.20
CA CYS A 238 30.49 3.70 -5.39
C CYS A 238 29.24 4.52 -5.68
N SER A 239 28.67 5.13 -4.64
CA SER A 239 27.76 6.25 -4.82
C SER A 239 28.33 7.11 -5.94
N PRO A 240 27.59 7.38 -7.03
CA PRO A 240 28.18 8.08 -8.16
C PRO A 240 28.82 9.37 -7.65
N GLN A 241 30.02 9.73 -8.14
CA GLN A 241 30.53 11.08 -7.93
C GLN A 241 29.57 12.01 -8.68
N ARG A 242 28.55 12.47 -7.96
CA ARG A 242 27.52 13.37 -8.45
C ARG A 242 28.02 14.79 -8.29
N ASP A 243 27.71 15.63 -9.26
CA ASP A 243 27.95 17.07 -9.17
C ASP A 243 27.23 17.61 -7.92
N GLU A 244 27.86 18.55 -7.20
CA GLU A 244 27.35 19.12 -5.95
C GLU A 244 25.86 19.56 -6.00
N PRO A 245 25.36 20.15 -7.10
CA PRO A 245 23.94 20.49 -7.24
C PRO A 245 22.99 19.28 -7.26
N ILE A 246 23.42 18.14 -7.82
CA ILE A 246 22.62 16.89 -7.89
C ILE A 246 22.54 16.25 -6.51
N GLU A 247 23.65 16.25 -5.79
CA GLU A 247 23.73 15.74 -4.42
C GLU A 247 22.85 16.58 -3.46
N LEU A 248 22.84 17.90 -3.63
CA LEU A 248 21.95 18.79 -2.88
C LEU A 248 20.47 18.49 -3.16
N MET A 249 20.10 18.27 -4.43
CA MET A 249 18.73 17.90 -4.82
C MET A 249 18.27 16.60 -4.15
N LEU A 250 19.11 15.57 -4.14
CA LEU A 250 18.80 14.28 -3.49
C LEU A 250 18.57 14.41 -1.98
N ARG A 251 19.41 15.19 -1.28
CA ARG A 251 19.27 15.42 0.16
C ARG A 251 17.94 16.08 0.53
N LEU A 252 17.41 16.93 -0.35
CA LEU A 252 16.11 17.59 -0.16
C LEU A 252 14.93 16.61 -0.32
N VAL A 253 15.05 15.61 -1.19
CA VAL A 253 14.00 14.59 -1.42
C VAL A 253 14.01 13.51 -0.32
N LEU A 254 15.17 13.15 0.23
CA LEU A 254 15.34 12.03 1.16
C LEU A 254 14.83 12.26 2.61
N LYS A 255 14.11 13.35 2.89
CA LYS A 255 13.59 13.67 4.23
C LYS A 255 12.21 13.05 4.50
N LYS A 256 12.19 11.77 4.91
CA LYS A 256 11.28 11.17 5.93
C LYS A 256 11.37 9.64 5.85
N LEU A 257 11.31 9.00 7.02
CA LEU A 257 10.81 7.64 7.32
C LEU A 257 11.32 7.29 8.75
N LYS A 258 10.48 6.79 9.66
CA LYS A 258 10.86 6.31 11.02
C LYS A 258 10.65 4.80 11.08
N LEU A 259 11.43 4.12 11.93
CA LEU A 259 11.56 2.66 12.02
C LEU A 259 10.79 2.08 13.20
N TYR A 260 10.19 0.90 13.01
CA TYR A 260 9.46 0.13 14.02
C TYR A 260 10.14 -1.21 14.32
N LYS A 261 10.12 -1.60 15.60
CA LYS A 261 10.65 -2.84 16.15
C LYS A 261 9.55 -3.93 16.11
N ALA A 262 9.90 -5.17 15.77
CA ALA A 262 8.98 -6.32 15.79
C ALA A 262 9.21 -7.21 17.04
N ASN A 263 8.16 -7.92 17.47
CA ASN A 263 8.23 -8.91 18.55
C ASN A 263 8.97 -10.18 18.07
N GLN A 264 10.03 -10.57 18.78
CA GLN A 264 10.94 -11.66 18.39
C GLN A 264 10.72 -12.94 19.22
N ARG A 265 10.59 -14.10 18.55
CA ARG A 265 10.59 -15.45 19.17
C ARG A 265 12.00 -15.93 19.52
N VAL A 266 12.96 -15.58 18.68
CA VAL A 266 14.40 -15.83 18.86
C VAL A 266 15.05 -14.45 18.79
N PRO A 267 15.96 -14.11 19.73
CA PRO A 267 16.71 -12.87 19.64
C PRO A 267 17.37 -12.73 18.27
N HIS A 268 17.18 -11.57 17.63
CA HIS A 268 17.72 -11.31 16.29
C HIS A 268 19.23 -11.59 16.20
N ASP A 269 19.99 -11.19 17.22
CA ASP A 269 21.44 -11.38 17.28
C ASP A 269 21.85 -12.87 17.30
N ASP A 270 21.00 -13.77 17.81
CA ASP A 270 21.26 -15.23 17.83
C ASP A 270 21.06 -15.86 16.44
N LEU A 271 20.16 -15.31 15.63
CA LEU A 271 19.90 -15.82 14.28
C LEU A 271 21.08 -15.61 13.35
N HIS A 272 21.86 -14.55 13.58
CA HIS A 272 23.09 -14.27 12.84
C HIS A 272 24.12 -15.40 12.95
N GLU A 273 24.20 -16.09 14.10
CA GLU A 273 25.11 -17.24 14.29
C GLU A 273 24.78 -18.42 13.36
N LEU A 274 23.52 -18.52 12.93
CA LEU A 274 23.03 -19.59 12.04
C LEU A 274 23.26 -19.27 10.57
N VAL A 275 23.41 -17.99 10.23
CA VAL A 275 23.54 -17.52 8.84
C VAL A 275 24.88 -16.85 8.55
N LYS A 276 25.84 -16.88 9.49
CA LYS A 276 27.19 -16.29 9.35
C LYS A 276 28.02 -16.90 8.22
N TYR A 277 28.83 -16.08 7.54
CA TYR A 277 29.74 -16.56 6.48
C TYR A 277 31.13 -16.98 6.99
N GLY A 278 31.50 -16.61 8.22
CA GLY A 278 32.78 -16.99 8.83
C GLY A 278 32.60 -17.61 10.22
N ASP A 279 33.66 -17.58 11.03
CA ASP A 279 33.65 -18.13 12.39
C ASP A 279 32.68 -17.39 13.33
N HIS A 280 32.47 -16.10 13.07
CA HIS A 280 31.56 -15.22 13.81
C HIS A 280 30.72 -14.37 12.84
N PRO A 281 29.52 -13.92 13.24
CA PRO A 281 28.72 -12.97 12.47
C PRO A 281 29.49 -11.69 12.14
N ILE A 282 29.39 -11.21 10.90
CA ILE A 282 30.19 -10.07 10.43
C ILE A 282 29.85 -8.80 11.21
N TYR A 283 28.57 -8.62 11.60
CA TYR A 283 28.14 -7.44 12.33
C TYR A 283 28.88 -7.25 13.67
N GLN A 284 29.31 -8.34 14.33
CA GLN A 284 29.97 -8.28 15.65
C GLN A 284 31.30 -7.52 15.55
N GLY A 285 32.05 -7.72 14.46
CA GLY A 285 33.29 -6.99 14.17
C GLY A 285 33.09 -5.51 13.79
N LEU A 286 31.83 -5.06 13.67
CA LEU A 286 31.49 -3.70 13.26
C LEU A 286 30.86 -2.85 14.38
N LYS A 287 30.75 -3.39 15.59
CA LYS A 287 30.29 -2.71 16.81
C LYS A 287 31.51 -2.38 17.71
N ASP A 288 31.62 -1.17 18.27
CA ASP A 288 32.57 -0.95 19.39
C ASP A 288 31.98 -1.37 20.74
N ASP A 289 30.66 -1.27 20.84
CA ASP A 289 29.88 -1.60 22.03
C ASP A 289 28.89 -2.68 21.64
N GLN A 290 29.17 -3.91 22.09
CA GLN A 290 28.35 -5.08 21.76
C GLN A 290 26.91 -4.96 22.29
N SER A 291 26.66 -4.07 23.27
CA SER A 291 25.31 -3.81 23.81
C SER A 291 24.43 -2.96 22.90
N LYS A 292 25.00 -2.32 21.86
CA LYS A 292 24.26 -1.46 20.92
C LYS A 292 24.09 -2.16 19.58
N ALA A 293 22.93 -1.99 18.96
CA ALA A 293 22.66 -2.47 17.60
C ALA A 293 23.34 -1.62 16.49
N TRP A 294 24.16 -0.64 16.85
CA TRP A 294 24.67 0.36 15.91
C TRP A 294 26.01 -0.09 15.29
N ILE A 295 26.03 -0.21 13.96
CA ILE A 295 27.21 -0.56 13.16
C ILE A 295 27.98 0.72 12.77
N LYS A 296 29.31 0.71 12.89
CA LYS A 296 30.16 1.85 12.48
C LYS A 296 30.48 1.82 10.98
N LYS A 297 30.16 2.91 10.29
CA LYS A 297 30.51 3.14 8.87
C LYS A 297 32.01 2.98 8.61
N SER A 298 32.86 3.54 9.46
CA SER A 298 34.32 3.49 9.29
C SER A 298 34.90 2.09 9.44
N LEU A 299 34.28 1.21 10.22
CA LEU A 299 34.67 -0.21 10.30
C LEU A 299 34.17 -0.96 9.07
N PHE A 300 32.91 -0.72 8.68
CA PHE A 300 32.34 -1.31 7.47
C PHE A 300 33.15 -0.94 6.23
N GLU A 301 33.58 0.32 6.09
CA GLU A 301 34.37 0.80 4.94
C GLU A 301 35.72 0.09 4.80
N LYS A 302 36.31 -0.39 5.90
CA LYS A 302 37.58 -1.15 5.91
C LYS A 302 37.44 -2.60 5.48
N LEU A 303 36.22 -3.16 5.48
CA LEU A 303 35.98 -4.51 5.00
C LEU A 303 36.25 -4.63 3.50
N ASP A 304 36.67 -5.81 3.05
CA ASP A 304 36.71 -6.13 1.63
C ASP A 304 35.28 -6.17 1.04
N TYR A 305 35.20 -6.08 -0.28
CA TYR A 305 33.91 -5.96 -0.97
C TYR A 305 33.00 -7.17 -0.75
N GLN A 306 33.54 -8.38 -0.77
CA GLN A 306 32.74 -9.60 -0.58
C GLN A 306 32.20 -9.68 0.85
N THR A 307 33.00 -9.32 1.84
CA THR A 307 32.56 -9.27 3.24
C THR A 307 31.47 -8.21 3.47
N LYS A 308 31.53 -7.08 2.75
CA LYS A 308 30.43 -6.09 2.78
C LYS A 308 29.13 -6.63 2.20
N LEU A 309 29.17 -7.36 1.07
CA LEU A 309 28.00 -8.02 0.50
C LEU A 309 27.43 -9.07 1.46
N ASN A 310 28.30 -9.92 2.01
CA ASN A 310 27.94 -10.96 2.97
C ASN A 310 27.29 -10.36 4.23
N CYS A 311 27.76 -9.21 4.71
CA CYS A 311 27.14 -8.50 5.83
C CYS A 311 25.68 -8.10 5.55
N VAL A 312 25.37 -7.63 4.33
CA VAL A 312 23.99 -7.30 3.95
C VAL A 312 23.15 -8.57 3.79
N LYS A 313 23.72 -9.63 3.20
CA LYS A 313 23.04 -10.93 3.07
C LYS A 313 22.72 -11.53 4.44
N GLU A 314 23.64 -11.48 5.41
CA GLU A 314 23.42 -11.93 6.80
C GLU A 314 22.20 -11.25 7.40
N GLU A 315 22.15 -9.91 7.35
CA GLU A 315 21.02 -9.14 7.85
C GLU A 315 19.70 -9.52 7.13
N ALA A 316 19.72 -9.62 5.80
CA ALA A 316 18.55 -10.00 5.01
C ALA A 316 18.04 -11.41 5.36
N MET A 317 18.94 -12.38 5.56
CA MET A 317 18.61 -13.76 5.95
C MET A 317 18.03 -13.81 7.37
N VAL A 318 18.59 -13.06 8.31
CA VAL A 318 18.04 -12.98 9.68
C VAL A 318 16.62 -12.42 9.66
N ILE A 319 16.38 -11.32 8.93
CA ILE A 319 15.04 -10.74 8.80
C ILE A 319 14.08 -11.72 8.12
N ALA A 320 14.54 -12.45 7.10
CA ALA A 320 13.76 -13.47 6.40
C ALA A 320 13.29 -14.57 7.36
N LEU A 321 14.22 -15.08 8.18
CA LEU A 321 13.96 -16.07 9.22
C LEU A 321 13.01 -15.52 10.29
N GLU A 322 13.35 -14.38 10.88
CA GLU A 322 12.66 -13.75 12.00
C GLU A 322 11.20 -13.40 11.66
N ARG A 323 10.97 -12.85 10.47
CA ARG A 323 9.68 -12.24 10.11
C ARG A 323 8.79 -13.11 9.24
N TYR A 324 9.34 -14.06 8.50
CA TYR A 324 8.55 -14.81 7.51
C TYR A 324 8.61 -16.31 7.74
N LEU A 325 9.81 -16.90 7.84
CA LEU A 325 9.97 -18.36 7.87
C LEU A 325 9.70 -18.97 9.25
N ILE A 326 10.33 -18.48 10.32
CA ILE A 326 10.10 -18.99 11.69
C ILE A 326 8.66 -18.74 12.16
N PRO A 327 8.04 -17.58 11.85
CA PRO A 327 6.62 -17.36 12.11
C PRO A 327 5.67 -18.22 11.27
N MET A 328 6.16 -18.91 10.24
CA MET A 328 5.37 -19.66 9.24
C MET A 328 4.39 -18.76 8.46
N ILE A 329 4.76 -17.50 8.21
CA ILE A 329 4.01 -16.57 7.34
C ILE A 329 4.25 -16.91 5.86
N SER A 330 5.41 -17.47 5.53
CA SER A 330 5.74 -17.95 4.19
C SER A 330 6.51 -19.26 4.27
N GLU A 331 6.26 -20.16 3.33
CA GLU A 331 7.02 -21.40 3.15
C GLU A 331 8.10 -21.30 2.06
N ASN A 332 8.19 -20.14 1.39
CA ASN A 332 9.14 -19.89 0.32
C ASN A 332 10.29 -19.00 0.83
N GLN A 333 11.50 -19.56 0.90
CA GLN A 333 12.68 -18.82 1.36
C GLN A 333 13.13 -17.72 0.40
N GLU A 334 13.00 -17.90 -0.91
CA GLU A 334 13.40 -16.88 -1.89
C GLU A 334 12.50 -15.66 -1.79
N THR A 335 11.18 -15.88 -1.71
CA THR A 335 10.21 -14.81 -1.49
C THR A 335 10.47 -14.10 -0.16
N SER A 336 10.70 -14.87 0.92
CA SER A 336 10.98 -14.31 2.25
C SER A 336 12.26 -13.46 2.28
N TYR A 337 13.32 -13.95 1.65
CA TYR A 337 14.60 -13.27 1.52
C TYR A 337 14.48 -12.00 0.67
N ASN A 338 13.81 -12.08 -0.48
CA ASN A 338 13.58 -10.93 -1.34
C ASN A 338 12.77 -9.84 -0.62
N LEU A 339 11.71 -10.20 0.10
CA LEU A 339 10.94 -9.26 0.92
C LEU A 339 11.82 -8.59 1.99
N ALA A 340 12.68 -9.35 2.66
CA ALA A 340 13.63 -8.81 3.64
C ALA A 340 14.62 -7.83 3.00
N LEU A 341 15.21 -8.18 1.85
CA LEU A 341 16.17 -7.35 1.13
C LEU A 341 15.53 -6.04 0.62
N ILE A 342 14.30 -6.11 0.10
CA ILE A 342 13.52 -4.90 -0.29
C ILE A 342 13.31 -4.00 0.93
N ARG A 343 12.99 -4.58 2.10
CA ARG A 343 12.84 -3.80 3.34
C ARG A 343 14.15 -3.12 3.74
N ILE A 344 15.29 -3.79 3.63
CA ILE A 344 16.60 -3.17 3.86
C ILE A 344 16.78 -1.97 2.94
N CYS A 345 16.47 -2.11 1.65
CA CYS A 345 16.63 -1.06 0.64
C CYS A 345 15.64 0.12 0.80
N THR A 346 14.52 -0.07 1.49
CA THR A 346 13.42 0.92 1.53
C THR A 346 13.14 1.48 2.91
N THR A 347 12.76 0.62 3.85
CA THR A 347 12.07 1.03 5.08
C THR A 347 12.86 0.71 6.34
N LEU A 348 13.68 -0.35 6.35
CA LEU A 348 14.30 -0.95 7.54
C LEU A 348 15.66 -0.36 7.95
N THR A 349 16.51 -0.02 6.99
CA THR A 349 17.82 0.61 7.28
C THR A 349 17.81 2.03 6.78
N LYS A 350 18.78 2.89 7.13
CA LYS A 350 18.87 4.27 6.64
C LYS A 350 20.31 4.64 6.31
N GLY A 351 20.47 5.70 5.53
CA GLY A 351 21.78 6.27 5.24
C GLY A 351 22.66 5.32 4.41
N TRP A 352 23.92 5.23 4.78
CA TRP A 352 24.96 4.59 3.97
C TRP A 352 24.76 3.08 3.79
N PHE A 353 24.24 2.36 4.79
CA PHE A 353 24.03 0.91 4.70
C PHE A 353 22.93 0.57 3.69
N ARG A 354 21.83 1.33 3.72
CA ARG A 354 20.76 1.27 2.72
C ARG A 354 21.30 1.54 1.32
N GLN A 355 22.09 2.61 1.18
CA GLN A 355 22.65 3.00 -0.10
C GLN A 355 23.55 1.90 -0.67
N PHE A 356 24.40 1.30 0.17
CA PHE A 356 25.22 0.16 -0.22
C PHE A 356 24.38 -1.03 -0.69
N ALA A 357 23.27 -1.34 0.00
CA ALA A 357 22.36 -2.42 -0.41
C ALA A 357 21.68 -2.13 -1.76
N ILE A 358 21.23 -0.89 -1.99
CA ILE A 358 20.66 -0.44 -3.27
C ILE A 358 21.71 -0.55 -4.39
N ASP A 359 22.92 -0.07 -4.14
CA ASP A 359 24.01 -0.02 -5.11
C ASP A 359 24.53 -1.41 -5.50
N ASN A 360 24.33 -2.42 -4.64
CA ASN A 360 24.77 -3.79 -4.89
C ASN A 360 23.61 -4.78 -4.97
N TYR A 361 22.39 -4.29 -5.20
CA TYR A 361 21.19 -5.12 -5.24
C TYR A 361 21.29 -6.32 -6.22
N PRO A 362 21.84 -6.17 -7.45
CA PRO A 362 22.01 -7.30 -8.37
C PRO A 362 22.89 -8.43 -7.82
N GLN A 363 23.89 -8.11 -7.00
CA GLN A 363 24.78 -9.08 -6.34
C GLN A 363 24.15 -9.70 -5.09
N LEU A 364 23.15 -9.03 -4.50
CA LEU A 364 22.49 -9.43 -3.26
C LEU A 364 21.23 -10.27 -3.47
N ILE A 365 20.60 -10.23 -4.65
CA ILE A 365 19.31 -10.92 -4.90
C ILE A 365 19.41 -12.44 -4.80
N ASN A 366 20.58 -13.03 -5.07
CA ASN A 366 20.76 -14.47 -5.01
C ASN A 366 20.97 -14.94 -3.56
N LEU A 367 20.05 -15.78 -3.07
CA LEU A 367 20.16 -16.47 -1.80
C LEU A 367 21.05 -17.72 -1.95
N ASP A 368 22.10 -17.81 -1.13
CA ASP A 368 23.10 -18.88 -1.19
C ASP A 368 23.05 -19.84 0.02
N LYS A 369 22.03 -19.72 0.88
CA LYS A 369 21.84 -20.58 2.06
C LYS A 369 20.45 -21.18 2.15
N ASP A 370 20.38 -22.38 2.72
CA ASP A 370 19.12 -23.08 3.01
C ASP A 370 18.51 -22.57 4.32
N LEU A 371 17.69 -21.52 4.20
CA LEU A 371 16.97 -20.94 5.33
C LEU A 371 15.82 -21.82 5.80
N LEU A 372 15.25 -22.66 4.93
CA LEU A 372 14.16 -23.56 5.31
C LEU A 372 14.62 -24.63 6.31
N SER A 373 15.80 -25.22 6.08
CA SER A 373 16.39 -26.17 7.03
C SER A 373 16.66 -25.51 8.38
N ILE A 374 17.23 -24.30 8.37
CA ILE A 374 17.47 -23.50 9.59
C ILE A 374 16.14 -23.23 10.32
N ALA A 375 15.12 -22.73 9.62
CA ALA A 375 13.82 -22.44 10.19
C ALA A 375 13.16 -23.69 10.80
N ARG A 376 13.17 -24.82 10.09
CA ARG A 376 12.63 -26.10 10.59
C ARG A 376 13.33 -26.56 11.86
N ASN A 377 14.66 -26.44 11.92
CA ASN A 377 15.44 -26.80 13.11
C ASN A 377 15.09 -25.91 14.31
N ILE A 378 14.95 -24.60 14.10
CA ILE A 378 14.51 -23.65 15.14
C ILE A 378 13.09 -23.98 15.59
N ILE A 379 12.16 -24.19 14.66
CA ILE A 379 10.76 -24.56 14.95
C ILE A 379 10.72 -25.87 15.73
N LYS A 380 11.58 -26.86 15.43
CA LYS A 380 11.66 -28.12 16.18
C LYS A 380 12.23 -27.93 17.59
N LYS A 381 13.24 -27.06 17.75
CA LYS A 381 13.91 -26.78 19.04
C LYS A 381 13.05 -25.89 19.95
N PHE A 382 12.33 -24.97 19.36
CA PHE A 382 11.35 -24.09 19.98
C PHE A 382 9.99 -24.39 19.35
N PRO A 383 9.42 -25.58 19.62
CA PRO A 383 8.11 -25.95 19.10
C PRO A 383 7.17 -24.82 19.46
N ILE A 384 6.50 -24.31 18.42
CA ILE A 384 5.49 -23.28 18.58
C ILE A 384 4.51 -23.92 19.58
N LYS A 385 4.49 -23.44 20.82
CA LYS A 385 3.19 -23.17 21.40
C LYS A 385 2.63 -22.18 20.40
N LEU A 386 1.88 -22.70 19.41
CA LEU A 386 0.74 -21.98 18.88
C LEU A 386 0.21 -21.30 20.13
N LYS A 387 -0.04 -19.99 20.09
CA LYS A 387 -1.03 -19.49 21.06
C LYS A 387 -2.11 -20.54 20.95
N LYS A 388 -2.25 -21.39 21.98
CA LYS A 388 -3.43 -22.22 22.06
C LYS A 388 -4.49 -21.16 21.80
N PRO A 389 -5.35 -21.31 20.76
CA PRO A 389 -6.53 -20.45 20.73
C PRO A 389 -7.01 -20.47 22.17
N VAL A 390 -7.11 -19.28 22.79
CA VAL A 390 -7.45 -19.14 24.22
C VAL A 390 -8.40 -20.27 24.47
N LEU A 391 -7.96 -21.31 25.20
CA LEU A 391 -8.59 -22.63 25.10
C LEU A 391 -9.94 -22.34 25.70
N LEU A 392 -10.94 -22.16 24.82
CA LEU A 392 -12.27 -21.82 25.25
C LEU A 392 -12.60 -22.97 26.17
N ILE A 393 -12.78 -22.68 27.45
CA ILE A 393 -13.19 -23.72 28.39
C ILE A 393 -14.62 -23.99 27.98
N LEU A 394 -14.77 -24.91 27.02
CA LEU A 394 -16.05 -25.40 26.57
C LEU A 394 -16.60 -26.24 27.73
N ASP A 395 -17.88 -26.04 28.02
CA ASP A 395 -18.57 -26.94 28.90
C ASP A 395 -18.53 -28.38 28.33
N PRO A 396 -18.61 -29.42 29.17
CA PRO A 396 -18.47 -30.80 28.73
C PRO A 396 -19.45 -31.22 27.62
N GLU A 397 -20.64 -30.61 27.57
CA GLU A 397 -21.66 -30.93 26.56
C GLU A 397 -21.25 -30.34 25.20
N THR A 398 -20.84 -29.08 25.17
CA THR A 398 -20.32 -28.43 23.95
C THR A 398 -19.08 -29.16 23.42
N GLN A 399 -18.16 -29.54 24.30
CA GLN A 399 -16.95 -30.27 23.92
C GLN A 399 -17.29 -31.64 23.28
N ALA A 400 -18.25 -32.37 23.87
CA ALA A 400 -18.69 -33.65 23.32
C ALA A 400 -19.29 -33.51 21.91
N ILE A 401 -20.09 -32.47 21.68
CA ILE A 401 -20.64 -32.17 20.34
C ILE A 401 -19.50 -31.86 19.36
N PHE A 402 -18.54 -31.02 19.75
CA PHE A 402 -17.42 -30.63 18.89
C PHE A 402 -16.53 -31.82 18.51
N ASP A 403 -16.23 -32.69 19.48
CA ASP A 403 -15.44 -33.90 19.23
C ASP A 403 -16.19 -34.91 18.35
N SER A 404 -17.54 -34.93 18.39
CA SER A 404 -18.35 -35.79 17.51
C SER A 404 -18.32 -35.35 16.04
N ILE A 405 -18.18 -34.05 15.77
CA ILE A 405 -18.21 -33.48 14.41
C ILE A 405 -16.81 -33.28 13.80
N ARG A 406 -15.77 -33.15 14.63
CA ARG A 406 -14.39 -32.91 14.20
C ARG A 406 -13.84 -33.93 13.20
N PRO A 407 -14.07 -35.25 13.34
CA PRO A 407 -13.64 -36.23 12.33
C PRO A 407 -14.30 -36.07 10.97
N TYR A 408 -15.46 -35.41 10.89
CA TYR A 408 -16.26 -35.22 9.68
C TYR A 408 -16.11 -33.81 9.08
N THR A 409 -15.07 -33.09 9.52
CA THR A 409 -14.81 -31.71 9.16
C THR A 409 -13.56 -31.59 8.29
N GLU A 410 -13.75 -31.10 7.06
CA GLU A 410 -12.70 -30.97 6.05
C GLU A 410 -12.33 -29.49 5.83
N THR A 411 -11.04 -29.17 5.82
CA THR A 411 -10.58 -27.81 5.46
C THR A 411 -10.64 -27.62 3.95
N LEU A 412 -11.17 -26.47 3.50
CA LEU A 412 -11.23 -26.10 2.09
C LEU A 412 -10.04 -25.20 1.74
N SER A 413 -9.29 -25.58 0.72
CA SER A 413 -8.22 -24.76 0.15
C SER A 413 -8.75 -23.91 -1.01
N PHE A 414 -8.53 -22.60 -0.95
CA PHE A 414 -8.82 -21.68 -2.05
C PHE A 414 -7.50 -21.25 -2.70
N SER A 415 -7.36 -21.43 -4.02
CA SER A 415 -6.13 -21.07 -4.73
C SER A 415 -6.07 -19.56 -4.95
N ASN A 416 -5.24 -18.89 -4.17
CA ASN A 416 -5.01 -17.45 -4.26
C ASN A 416 -3.99 -17.14 -5.37
N LYS A 417 -4.47 -16.90 -6.60
CA LYS A 417 -3.65 -16.22 -7.62
C LYS A 417 -3.96 -14.72 -7.58
N PHE A 418 -3.30 -13.99 -6.68
CA PHE A 418 -3.33 -12.53 -6.69
C PHE A 418 -2.23 -12.01 -7.61
N LEU A 419 -2.62 -11.21 -8.60
CA LEU A 419 -1.72 -10.49 -9.51
C LEU A 419 -1.72 -9.02 -9.07
N GLY A 420 -0.69 -8.59 -8.34
CA GLY A 420 -0.47 -7.17 -8.02
C GLY A 420 -0.57 -6.79 -6.54
N TYR A 421 -0.41 -5.49 -6.29
CA TYR A 421 -0.30 -4.85 -4.97
C TYR A 421 -1.67 -4.87 -4.24
N ASP A 422 -2.06 -6.01 -3.68
CA ASP A 422 -3.39 -6.22 -3.11
C ASP A 422 -3.44 -6.03 -1.57
N PRO A 423 -4.59 -5.60 -1.01
CA PRO A 423 -4.85 -5.59 0.43
C PRO A 423 -4.68 -6.98 1.06
N ASP A 424 -4.44 -7.03 2.39
CA ASP A 424 -4.29 -8.28 3.14
C ASP A 424 -5.64 -9.02 3.15
N PHE A 425 -5.93 -9.79 2.10
CA PHE A 425 -7.15 -10.56 1.95
C PHE A 425 -6.89 -12.05 2.19
N ASN A 426 -7.70 -12.66 3.05
CA ASN A 426 -7.60 -14.07 3.37
C ASN A 426 -8.97 -14.74 3.26
N ILE A 427 -8.99 -15.96 2.70
CA ILE A 427 -10.17 -16.80 2.60
C ILE A 427 -9.84 -18.14 3.26
N THR A 428 -10.61 -18.50 4.27
CA THR A 428 -10.53 -19.81 4.92
C THR A 428 -11.91 -20.44 4.92
N GLY A 429 -12.00 -21.74 4.71
CA GLY A 429 -13.29 -22.41 4.72
C GLY A 429 -13.20 -23.82 5.24
N VAL A 430 -14.34 -24.31 5.67
CA VAL A 430 -14.52 -25.65 6.21
C VAL A 430 -15.82 -26.24 5.69
N LYS A 431 -15.78 -27.54 5.40
CA LYS A 431 -16.96 -28.34 5.08
C LYS A 431 -17.21 -29.30 6.22
N ILE A 432 -18.39 -29.22 6.82
CA ILE A 432 -18.83 -30.08 7.91
C ILE A 432 -19.84 -31.07 7.33
N THR A 433 -19.48 -32.35 7.31
CA THR A 433 -20.37 -33.42 6.88
C THR A 433 -21.09 -33.98 8.10
N SER A 434 -22.39 -34.24 7.99
CA SER A 434 -23.14 -34.78 9.13
C SER A 434 -22.67 -36.20 9.48
N PRO A 435 -22.33 -36.48 10.75
CA PRO A 435 -22.04 -37.83 11.22
C PRO A 435 -23.30 -38.72 11.21
N VAL A 436 -24.50 -38.13 11.19
CA VAL A 436 -25.79 -38.84 11.14
C VAL A 436 -26.17 -39.19 9.71
N ASN A 437 -25.85 -38.31 8.76
CA ASN A 437 -26.19 -38.47 7.35
C ASN A 437 -25.04 -37.98 6.45
N GLY A 438 -24.20 -38.90 5.97
CA GLY A 438 -23.02 -38.57 5.14
C GLY A 438 -23.33 -37.87 3.81
N ASN A 439 -24.59 -37.83 3.37
CA ASN A 439 -25.00 -37.08 2.17
C ASN A 439 -25.28 -35.60 2.44
N ILE A 440 -25.39 -35.21 3.71
CA ILE A 440 -25.66 -33.85 4.13
C ILE A 440 -24.34 -33.20 4.58
N SER A 441 -24.08 -32.01 4.06
CA SER A 441 -22.98 -31.19 4.55
C SER A 441 -23.30 -29.70 4.45
N VAL A 442 -22.64 -28.95 5.32
CA VAL A 442 -22.65 -27.49 5.36
C VAL A 442 -21.24 -27.00 5.09
N THR A 443 -21.13 -25.89 4.36
CA THR A 443 -19.88 -25.19 4.11
C THR A 443 -19.92 -23.84 4.82
N ALA A 444 -18.90 -23.58 5.63
CA ALA A 444 -18.64 -22.28 6.23
C ALA A 444 -17.40 -21.65 5.58
N ILE A 445 -17.50 -20.39 5.18
CA ILE A 445 -16.40 -19.63 4.58
C ILE A 445 -16.25 -18.32 5.33
N ILE A 446 -15.01 -18.04 5.73
CA ILE A 446 -14.61 -16.80 6.37
C ILE A 446 -13.71 -16.04 5.40
N THR A 447 -14.04 -14.77 5.19
CA THR A 447 -13.21 -13.83 4.45
C THR A 447 -12.80 -12.70 5.38
N THR A 448 -11.52 -12.33 5.35
CA THR A 448 -11.00 -11.15 6.05
C THR A 448 -10.25 -10.29 5.07
N LEU A 449 -10.46 -8.98 5.15
CA LEU A 449 -9.78 -7.99 4.32
C LEU A 449 -9.18 -6.92 5.23
N CYS A 450 -7.96 -6.50 4.93
CA CYS A 450 -7.45 -5.25 5.45
C CYS A 450 -6.82 -4.34 4.40
N GLU A 451 -7.27 -3.09 4.41
CA GLU A 451 -6.79 -2.02 3.56
C GLU A 451 -6.08 -0.93 4.36
N TYR A 452 -4.95 -0.47 3.84
CA TYR A 452 -4.15 0.62 4.41
C TYR A 452 -4.05 1.77 3.42
N LYS A 453 -4.45 2.96 3.83
CA LYS A 453 -4.22 4.18 3.04
C LYS A 453 -2.96 4.87 3.54
N PHE A 454 -1.86 4.77 2.81
CA PHE A 454 -0.58 5.45 3.14
C PHE A 454 -0.56 6.94 2.76
N SER A 455 -1.69 7.65 2.90
CA SER A 455 -1.80 9.08 2.61
C SER A 455 -1.40 9.95 3.80
N CYS A 456 -1.50 11.29 3.64
CA CYS A 456 -1.24 12.29 4.68
C CYS A 456 -2.04 12.08 6.00
N ASN A 457 -3.11 11.28 5.94
CA ASN A 457 -3.81 10.71 7.08
C ASN A 457 -3.82 9.18 6.94
N PRO A 458 -2.89 8.46 7.60
CA PRO A 458 -2.96 7.02 7.62
C PRO A 458 -4.28 6.58 8.25
N SER A 459 -5.00 5.74 7.51
CA SER A 459 -6.21 5.06 7.98
C SER A 459 -6.11 3.60 7.58
N ALA A 460 -6.60 2.74 8.46
CA ALA A 460 -6.76 1.33 8.18
C ALA A 460 -8.25 0.99 8.26
N SER A 461 -8.70 0.15 7.34
CA SER A 461 -10.03 -0.45 7.41
C SER A 461 -9.90 -1.96 7.37
N TRP A 462 -10.62 -2.61 8.28
CA TRP A 462 -10.77 -4.05 8.33
C TRP A 462 -12.22 -4.41 8.04
N SER A 463 -12.42 -5.46 7.28
CA SER A 463 -13.72 -6.09 7.12
C SER A 463 -13.60 -7.61 7.22
N ALA A 464 -14.65 -8.25 7.76
CA ALA A 464 -14.77 -9.69 7.78
C ALA A 464 -16.19 -10.12 7.42
N SER A 465 -16.32 -11.29 6.82
CA SER A 465 -17.62 -11.92 6.51
C SER A 465 -17.55 -13.42 6.79
N VAL A 466 -18.56 -13.95 7.46
CA VAL A 466 -18.77 -15.38 7.67
C VAL A 466 -20.06 -15.79 6.96
N VAL A 467 -19.91 -16.66 5.98
CA VAL A 467 -21.02 -17.24 5.21
C VAL A 467 -21.13 -18.70 5.58
N ILE A 468 -22.32 -19.15 5.96
CA ILE A 468 -22.59 -20.56 6.26
C ILE A 468 -23.80 -20.98 5.43
N LEU A 469 -23.65 -22.04 4.64
CA LEU A 469 -24.69 -22.51 3.72
C LEU A 469 -24.60 -24.04 3.49
N PRO A 470 -25.67 -24.68 2.99
CA PRO A 470 -25.59 -26.06 2.54
C PRO A 470 -24.52 -26.23 1.45
N SER A 471 -23.66 -27.25 1.55
CA SER A 471 -22.55 -27.44 0.62
C SER A 471 -23.01 -27.64 -0.82
N LYS A 472 -24.19 -28.24 -1.03
CA LYS A 472 -24.83 -28.40 -2.34
C LYS A 472 -25.14 -27.06 -3.02
N ASP A 473 -25.37 -26.02 -2.23
CA ASP A 473 -25.71 -24.69 -2.72
C ASP A 473 -24.47 -23.85 -3.04
N LEU A 474 -23.26 -24.32 -2.70
CA LEU A 474 -22.02 -23.57 -2.87
C LEU A 474 -21.76 -23.19 -4.33
N LYS A 475 -21.85 -24.14 -5.26
CA LYS A 475 -21.65 -23.87 -6.70
C LYS A 475 -22.68 -22.87 -7.24
N THR A 476 -23.95 -23.02 -6.84
CA THR A 476 -25.04 -22.11 -7.26
C THR A 476 -24.88 -20.72 -6.64
N PHE A 477 -24.39 -20.65 -5.40
CA PHE A 477 -24.12 -19.40 -4.69
C PHE A 477 -22.97 -18.63 -5.36
N LEU A 478 -21.84 -19.31 -5.63
CA LEU A 478 -20.69 -18.71 -6.32
C LEU A 478 -21.04 -18.28 -7.76
N SER A 479 -21.84 -19.07 -8.49
CA SER A 479 -22.25 -18.74 -9.87
C SER A 479 -23.31 -17.63 -9.96
N LYS A 480 -24.26 -17.53 -9.02
CA LYS A 480 -25.21 -16.41 -8.97
C LYS A 480 -24.51 -15.08 -8.66
N ASN A 481 -23.50 -15.11 -7.79
CA ASN A 481 -22.73 -13.91 -7.50
C ASN A 481 -21.83 -13.50 -8.69
N ASN A 482 -21.36 -14.45 -9.51
CA ASN A 482 -20.69 -14.14 -10.78
C ASN A 482 -21.63 -13.53 -11.85
N LYS A 483 -22.92 -13.88 -11.87
CA LYS A 483 -23.89 -13.31 -12.84
C LYS A 483 -24.31 -11.85 -12.53
N ASN A 484 -23.91 -11.30 -11.38
CA ASN A 484 -23.99 -9.87 -11.12
C ASN A 484 -22.82 -9.12 -11.78
N GLU A 485 -22.44 -9.52 -13.00
CA GLU A 485 -21.38 -8.92 -13.83
C GLU A 485 -21.71 -7.46 -14.20
N ASP A 486 -22.97 -7.04 -14.14
CA ASP A 486 -23.39 -5.64 -14.34
C ASP A 486 -23.21 -4.75 -13.10
N ARG A 487 -22.79 -5.29 -11.94
CA ARG A 487 -22.30 -4.44 -10.85
C ARG A 487 -20.84 -4.08 -11.11
N ASN A 488 -20.60 -3.33 -12.18
CA ASN A 488 -19.38 -2.55 -12.39
C ASN A 488 -19.25 -1.56 -11.21
N TYR A 489 -18.58 -1.99 -10.14
CA TYR A 489 -18.14 -1.11 -9.08
C TYR A 489 -16.62 -1.21 -9.01
N GLU A 490 -15.96 -0.38 -9.83
CA GLU A 490 -14.64 0.19 -9.55
C GLU A 490 -14.71 0.88 -8.17
N SER A 491 -14.64 0.11 -7.07
CA SER A 491 -14.88 0.65 -5.71
C SER A 491 -13.71 0.48 -4.74
N SER A 492 -12.52 0.20 -5.26
CA SER A 492 -11.30 0.57 -4.57
C SER A 492 -10.45 1.41 -5.51
N GLU A 493 -9.78 2.43 -4.97
CA GLU A 493 -8.69 3.19 -5.61
C GLU A 493 -7.53 2.25 -6.08
N TYR A 494 -7.65 0.93 -5.88
CA TYR A 494 -6.65 -0.13 -6.06
C TYR A 494 -7.15 -1.38 -6.82
N GLY A 495 -8.39 -1.42 -7.32
CA GLY A 495 -8.85 -2.51 -8.19
C GLY A 495 -9.07 -3.90 -7.56
N PHE A 496 -9.23 -3.99 -6.23
CA PHE A 496 -9.51 -5.28 -5.54
C PHE A 496 -10.82 -5.90 -6.05
N LYS A 497 -10.71 -7.14 -6.56
CA LYS A 497 -11.85 -7.98 -6.98
C LYS A 497 -11.90 -9.20 -6.07
N ASP A 498 -12.95 -9.31 -5.27
CA ASP A 498 -13.19 -10.50 -4.46
C ASP A 498 -13.32 -11.74 -5.36
N PRO A 499 -12.42 -12.74 -5.24
CA PRO A 499 -12.42 -13.92 -6.11
C PRO A 499 -13.69 -14.78 -6.01
N LEU A 500 -14.40 -14.71 -4.88
CA LEU A 500 -15.60 -15.50 -4.63
C LEU A 500 -16.87 -14.65 -4.64
N VAL A 501 -16.75 -13.32 -4.63
CA VAL A 501 -17.87 -12.37 -4.56
C VAL A 501 -18.79 -12.68 -3.36
N ILE A 502 -18.18 -12.99 -2.21
CA ILE A 502 -18.84 -13.32 -0.93
C ILE A 502 -18.40 -12.40 0.22
N HIS A 503 -17.49 -11.47 0.00
CA HIS A 503 -16.98 -10.53 0.97
C HIS A 503 -17.80 -9.23 0.96
N THR A 504 -18.23 -8.78 2.12
CA THR A 504 -19.07 -7.59 2.27
C THR A 504 -18.21 -6.32 2.36
N TYR A 505 -17.58 -5.91 1.25
CA TYR A 505 -16.83 -4.64 1.17
C TYR A 505 -17.62 -3.58 0.40
N TYR A 506 -17.86 -2.41 1.01
CA TYR A 506 -18.56 -1.28 0.38
C TYR A 506 -17.99 0.09 0.79
N TYR A 507 -17.79 1.00 -0.17
CA TYR A 507 -17.22 2.34 0.06
C TYR A 507 -18.22 3.35 0.65
N ASN A 508 -19.53 3.18 0.42
CA ASN A 508 -20.56 4.14 0.82
C ASN A 508 -21.24 3.75 2.14
N HIS A 509 -21.44 4.73 3.03
CA HIS A 509 -21.89 4.49 4.42
C HIS A 509 -23.35 4.05 4.55
N ASN A 510 -24.20 4.26 3.53
CA ASN A 510 -25.65 4.13 3.65
C ASN A 510 -26.33 3.23 2.60
N GLU A 511 -25.62 2.64 1.65
CA GLU A 511 -26.24 1.78 0.64
C GLU A 511 -25.73 0.34 0.75
N LEU A 512 -26.70 -0.57 0.88
CA LEU A 512 -26.59 -2.03 0.69
C LEU A 512 -26.06 -2.87 1.85
N PHE A 513 -26.40 -2.46 3.07
CA PHE A 513 -26.62 -3.40 4.16
C PHE A 513 -27.95 -4.17 4.04
N SER A 514 -28.81 -3.82 3.07
CA SER A 514 -30.14 -4.42 2.81
C SER A 514 -30.12 -5.68 1.93
N ASP A 515 -29.03 -5.94 1.19
CA ASP A 515 -28.95 -7.02 0.18
C ASP A 515 -28.34 -8.35 0.72
N LEU A 516 -28.03 -8.43 2.02
CA LEU A 516 -27.45 -9.65 2.59
C LEU A 516 -28.47 -10.80 2.57
N THR A 517 -28.22 -11.78 1.71
CA THR A 517 -29.00 -13.03 1.67
C THR A 517 -29.02 -13.76 3.03
N SER A 518 -29.91 -14.73 3.23
CA SER A 518 -30.00 -15.53 4.47
C SER A 518 -28.70 -16.28 4.82
N LYS A 519 -27.74 -16.36 3.91
CA LYS A 519 -26.50 -17.14 4.04
C LYS A 519 -25.37 -16.42 4.79
N TYR A 520 -25.45 -15.10 4.94
CA TYR A 520 -24.47 -14.30 5.68
C TYR A 520 -24.80 -14.33 7.18
N ILE A 521 -23.98 -15.04 7.95
CA ILE A 521 -24.19 -15.24 9.40
C ILE A 521 -23.56 -14.12 10.21
N PHE A 522 -22.40 -13.61 9.78
CA PHE A 522 -21.71 -12.52 10.45
C PHE A 522 -21.01 -11.62 9.44
N SER A 523 -21.11 -10.31 9.63
CA SER A 523 -20.24 -9.34 8.96
C SER A 523 -19.77 -8.27 9.92
N LEU A 524 -18.52 -7.85 9.75
CA LEU A 524 -17.82 -6.92 10.62
C LEU A 524 -17.10 -5.88 9.77
N ARG A 525 -17.18 -4.62 10.19
CA ARG A 525 -16.38 -3.54 9.62
C ARG A 525 -15.83 -2.64 10.72
N ILE A 526 -14.52 -2.41 10.67
CA ILE A 526 -13.77 -1.57 11.59
C ILE A 526 -12.99 -0.54 10.76
N LYS A 527 -12.97 0.71 11.21
CA LYS A 527 -12.15 1.75 10.60
C LYS A 527 -11.43 2.55 11.66
N ALA A 528 -10.11 2.65 11.54
CA ALA A 528 -9.29 3.48 12.39
C ALA A 528 -8.68 4.62 11.58
N ASN A 529 -8.73 5.83 12.15
CA ASN A 529 -8.03 7.00 11.64
C ASN A 529 -6.98 7.44 12.67
N THR A 530 -5.79 7.81 12.21
CA THR A 530 -4.78 8.38 13.10
C THR A 530 -5.09 9.84 13.46
N SER A 531 -4.80 10.23 14.71
CA SER A 531 -4.84 11.61 15.23
C SER A 531 -3.68 12.48 14.71
N GLY A 532 -3.11 12.21 13.53
CA GLY A 532 -2.18 13.12 12.85
C GLY A 532 -0.86 13.45 13.58
N SER A 533 -0.52 12.79 14.69
CA SER A 533 0.77 12.92 15.36
C SER A 533 1.36 11.53 15.66
N SER A 534 2.66 11.51 15.94
CA SER A 534 3.51 10.33 16.19
C SER A 534 2.79 9.10 16.76
N TRP A 535 3.03 7.92 16.19
CA TRP A 535 2.51 6.62 16.66
C TRP A 535 2.97 6.30 18.10
N GLY A 536 2.22 6.80 19.07
CA GLY A 536 2.16 6.30 20.44
C GLY A 536 1.01 5.30 20.54
N VAL A 537 1.18 4.30 21.40
CA VAL A 537 0.08 3.42 21.79
C VAL A 537 -0.98 4.28 22.48
N GLY A 538 -2.20 4.37 21.92
CA GLY A 538 -3.36 4.97 22.60
C GLY A 538 -4.04 6.20 21.95
N GLU A 539 -3.69 6.63 20.73
CA GLU A 539 -4.35 7.78 20.07
C GLU A 539 -5.04 7.44 18.72
N ASP A 540 -5.48 6.20 18.52
CA ASP A 540 -6.29 5.87 17.35
C ASP A 540 -7.73 6.36 17.55
N ILE A 541 -8.23 7.20 16.65
CA ILE A 541 -9.67 7.53 16.60
C ILE A 541 -10.36 6.38 15.89
N TRP A 542 -10.88 5.43 16.66
CA TRP A 542 -11.72 4.36 16.14
C TRP A 542 -13.07 4.95 15.74
N LYS A 543 -13.46 4.73 14.47
CA LYS A 543 -14.83 4.97 14.04
C LYS A 543 -15.75 3.91 14.65
N PRO A 544 -17.07 4.15 14.69
CA PRO A 544 -18.03 3.14 15.12
C PRO A 544 -17.79 1.80 14.41
N ILE A 545 -17.84 0.73 15.19
CA ILE A 545 -17.79 -0.64 14.67
C ILE A 545 -19.16 -0.95 14.09
N TYR A 546 -19.19 -1.47 12.86
CA TYR A 546 -20.43 -1.92 12.22
C TYR A 546 -20.46 -3.44 12.18
N ILE A 547 -21.49 -4.02 12.78
CA ILE A 547 -21.65 -5.46 12.89
C ILE A 547 -23.04 -5.82 12.38
N LYS A 548 -23.14 -6.92 11.65
CA LYS A 548 -24.43 -7.57 11.39
C LYS A 548 -24.32 -9.05 11.70
N ALA A 549 -25.37 -9.56 12.33
CA ALA A 549 -25.49 -10.96 12.69
C ALA A 549 -26.83 -11.52 12.23
N LYS A 550 -26.85 -12.80 11.86
CA LYS A 550 -28.04 -13.62 11.66
C LYS A 550 -27.87 -14.95 12.38
N SER A 551 -28.99 -15.54 12.82
CA SER A 551 -28.95 -16.88 13.40
C SER A 551 -28.47 -17.90 12.36
N ALA A 552 -27.68 -18.87 12.82
CA ALA A 552 -27.27 -20.02 12.04
C ALA A 552 -28.16 -21.26 12.26
N ASP A 553 -29.28 -21.13 13.00
CA ASP A 553 -30.14 -22.25 13.39
C ASP A 553 -30.72 -23.00 12.17
N ASP A 554 -31.14 -22.28 11.14
CA ASP A 554 -31.66 -22.87 9.90
C ASP A 554 -30.63 -23.80 9.25
N VAL A 555 -29.35 -23.42 9.29
CA VAL A 555 -28.27 -24.18 8.67
C VAL A 555 -27.77 -25.30 9.59
N ALA A 556 -27.76 -25.09 10.91
CA ALA A 556 -27.46 -26.12 11.88
C ALA A 556 -28.48 -27.27 11.84
N SER A 557 -29.76 -26.92 11.73
CA SER A 557 -30.87 -27.89 11.64
C SER A 557 -30.74 -28.82 10.43
N ILE A 558 -30.15 -28.34 9.33
CA ILE A 558 -29.90 -29.16 8.13
C ILE A 558 -28.95 -30.32 8.43
N LEU A 559 -27.98 -30.16 9.33
CA LEU A 559 -27.02 -31.22 9.64
C LEU A 559 -27.64 -32.40 10.40
N GLU A 560 -28.85 -32.26 10.94
CA GLU A 560 -29.55 -33.32 11.69
C GLU A 560 -28.73 -33.87 12.88
N ILE A 561 -27.80 -33.06 13.43
CA ILE A 561 -26.93 -33.45 14.55
C ILE A 561 -27.67 -33.14 15.85
N PRO A 562 -27.98 -34.14 16.70
CA PRO A 562 -28.69 -33.90 17.94
C PRO A 562 -27.96 -32.89 18.83
N GLY A 563 -28.69 -31.89 19.32
CA GLY A 563 -28.15 -30.86 20.21
C GLY A 563 -27.31 -29.77 19.51
N LEU A 564 -27.00 -29.87 18.22
CA LEU A 564 -26.27 -28.82 17.50
C LEU A 564 -27.21 -27.66 17.14
N THR A 565 -27.08 -26.55 17.85
CA THR A 565 -27.78 -25.28 17.54
C THR A 565 -26.96 -24.40 16.61
N GLY A 566 -27.56 -23.34 16.07
CA GLY A 566 -26.85 -22.31 15.30
C GLY A 566 -25.75 -21.63 16.11
N ASP A 567 -25.98 -21.42 17.41
CA ASP A 567 -24.98 -20.91 18.35
C ASP A 567 -23.74 -21.81 18.41
N LEU A 568 -23.95 -23.12 18.59
CA LEU A 568 -22.88 -24.11 18.67
C LEU A 568 -22.18 -24.28 17.32
N LEU A 569 -22.93 -24.24 16.21
CA LEU A 569 -22.35 -24.28 14.86
C LEU A 569 -21.44 -23.08 14.61
N PHE A 570 -21.86 -21.87 14.98
CA PHE A 570 -21.03 -20.68 14.80
C PHE A 570 -19.79 -20.69 15.71
N LYS A 571 -19.93 -21.10 16.97
CA LYS A 571 -18.79 -21.32 17.88
C LYS A 571 -17.80 -22.34 17.32
N TYR A 572 -18.30 -23.45 16.78
CA TYR A 572 -17.46 -24.50 16.20
C TYR A 572 -16.67 -23.98 14.99
N VAL A 573 -17.32 -23.23 14.09
CA VAL A 573 -16.65 -22.62 12.93
C VAL A 573 -15.54 -21.66 13.37
N LEU A 574 -15.77 -20.84 14.41
CA LEU A 574 -14.76 -19.95 14.96
C LEU A 574 -13.64 -20.69 15.70
N ASP A 575 -13.95 -21.76 16.46
CA ASP A 575 -12.94 -22.60 17.13
C ASP A 575 -12.04 -23.30 16.11
N PHE A 576 -12.64 -23.85 15.05
CA PHE A 576 -11.94 -24.62 14.03
C PHE A 576 -11.09 -23.76 13.10
N LEU A 577 -11.63 -22.62 12.63
CA LEU A 577 -10.93 -21.73 11.69
C LEU A 577 -10.08 -20.65 12.39
N ASN A 578 -10.39 -20.32 13.64
CA ASN A 578 -9.70 -19.34 14.49
C ASN A 578 -9.33 -18.04 13.73
N PRO A 579 -10.32 -17.34 13.15
CA PRO A 579 -10.05 -16.20 12.28
C PRO A 579 -9.54 -15.00 13.10
N THR A 580 -8.60 -14.25 12.53
CA THR A 580 -8.09 -13.02 13.14
C THR A 580 -7.90 -11.92 12.11
N LEU A 581 -8.20 -10.68 12.49
CA LEU A 581 -7.86 -9.51 11.70
C LEU A 581 -6.36 -9.17 11.81
N THR A 582 -5.69 -9.04 10.66
CA THR A 582 -4.26 -8.69 10.58
C THR A 582 -3.96 -7.26 11.04
N ASN A 583 -2.67 -6.99 11.30
CA ASN A 583 -2.13 -5.68 11.72
C ASN A 583 -2.94 -4.96 12.81
N ASN A 584 -3.23 -5.66 13.90
CA ASN A 584 -3.94 -5.15 15.08
C ASN A 584 -5.42 -4.78 14.83
N GLY A 585 -6.06 -5.28 13.78
CA GLY A 585 -7.49 -5.05 13.54
C GLY A 585 -8.41 -5.61 14.62
N GLU A 586 -7.94 -6.57 15.43
CA GLU A 586 -8.68 -7.09 16.59
C GLU A 586 -8.73 -6.11 17.76
N THR A 587 -7.83 -5.12 17.83
CA THR A 587 -7.72 -4.21 18.99
C THR A 587 -8.99 -3.39 19.20
N PRO A 588 -9.56 -2.70 18.20
CA PRO A 588 -10.81 -1.96 18.38
C PRO A 588 -11.98 -2.85 18.80
N LEU A 589 -12.09 -4.04 18.20
CA LEU A 589 -13.13 -5.00 18.55
C LEU A 589 -12.98 -5.49 20.00
N LYS A 590 -11.76 -5.78 20.43
CA LYS A 590 -11.45 -6.18 21.80
C LYS A 590 -11.81 -5.08 22.80
N HIS A 591 -11.51 -3.82 22.49
CA HIS A 591 -11.89 -2.70 23.34
C HIS A 591 -13.41 -2.56 23.46
N TRP A 592 -14.12 -2.62 22.35
CA TRP A 592 -15.59 -2.56 22.33
C TRP A 592 -16.23 -3.72 23.11
N VAL A 593 -15.74 -4.95 22.95
CA VAL A 593 -16.19 -6.10 23.75
C VAL A 593 -15.91 -5.90 25.25
N ASN A 594 -14.75 -5.34 25.60
CA ASN A 594 -14.43 -5.07 27.01
C ASN A 594 -15.32 -3.98 27.62
N GLU A 595 -15.69 -2.95 26.85
CA GLU A 595 -16.66 -1.93 27.27
C GLU A 595 -18.02 -2.58 27.56
N LEU A 596 -18.53 -3.39 26.63
CA LEU A 596 -19.80 -4.13 26.83
C LEU A 596 -19.76 -5.06 28.06
N LYS A 597 -18.62 -5.72 28.31
CA LYS A 597 -18.42 -6.52 29.53
C LYS A 597 -18.47 -5.65 30.79
N SER A 598 -17.85 -4.47 30.76
CA SER A 598 -17.82 -3.56 31.90
C SER A 598 -19.18 -2.93 32.20
N GLU A 599 -19.99 -2.73 31.17
CA GLU A 599 -21.38 -2.25 31.27
C GLU A 599 -22.37 -3.35 31.68
N GLY A 600 -21.91 -4.62 31.74
CA GLY A 600 -22.77 -5.77 32.04
C GLY A 600 -23.68 -6.19 30.87
N ALA A 601 -23.48 -5.63 29.68
CA ALA A 601 -24.26 -5.93 28.48
C ALA A 601 -23.96 -7.33 27.90
N ILE A 602 -22.75 -7.84 28.14
CA ILE A 602 -22.36 -9.22 27.83
C ILE A 602 -21.63 -9.87 29.02
N PRO A 603 -21.71 -11.20 29.19
CA PRO A 603 -21.08 -11.88 30.31
C PRO A 603 -19.55 -11.85 30.25
N ILE A 604 -18.91 -11.73 31.41
CA ILE A 604 -17.44 -11.74 31.54
C ILE A 604 -16.90 -13.14 31.27
N GLU A 605 -17.59 -14.16 31.78
CA GLU A 605 -17.29 -15.59 31.65
C GLU A 605 -18.50 -16.39 31.10
N PRO A 606 -18.28 -17.51 30.39
CA PRO A 606 -16.98 -18.03 29.97
C PRO A 606 -16.33 -17.13 28.90
N GLU A 607 -14.99 -17.12 28.84
CA GLU A 607 -14.31 -16.50 27.70
C GLU A 607 -14.74 -17.21 26.41
N GLN A 608 -14.97 -16.43 25.35
CA GLN A 608 -15.43 -16.87 24.03
C GLN A 608 -14.65 -16.08 22.98
N HIS A 609 -14.68 -16.55 21.73
CA HIS A 609 -14.04 -15.85 20.63
C HIS A 609 -14.58 -14.41 20.51
N LEU A 610 -13.72 -13.43 20.19
CA LEU A 610 -14.11 -12.00 20.11
C LEU A 610 -15.29 -11.79 19.15
N TRP A 611 -15.26 -12.48 18.01
CA TRP A 611 -16.31 -12.39 17.01
C TRP A 611 -17.63 -13.05 17.46
N TYR A 612 -17.56 -14.02 18.37
CA TYR A 612 -18.77 -14.62 18.97
C TYR A 612 -19.46 -13.62 19.90
N HIS A 613 -18.71 -12.93 20.76
CA HIS A 613 -19.25 -11.87 21.62
C HIS A 613 -19.98 -10.80 20.79
N ALA A 614 -19.34 -10.36 19.70
CA ALA A 614 -19.93 -9.41 18.76
C ALA A 614 -21.20 -9.93 18.07
N TRP A 615 -21.15 -11.14 17.53
CA TRP A 615 -22.29 -11.76 16.86
C TRP A 615 -23.48 -11.95 17.81
N ASN A 616 -23.24 -12.49 19.01
CA ASN A 616 -24.28 -12.75 20.01
C ASN A 616 -24.91 -11.47 20.54
N TYR A 617 -24.11 -10.41 20.75
CA TYR A 617 -24.62 -9.11 21.16
C TYR A 617 -25.57 -8.51 20.11
N GLU A 618 -25.16 -8.48 18.84
CA GLU A 618 -26.01 -7.99 17.74
C GLU A 618 -27.25 -8.86 17.50
N LEU A 619 -27.16 -10.18 17.72
CA LEU A 619 -28.34 -11.03 17.64
C LEU A 619 -29.35 -10.68 18.72
N LYS A 620 -28.90 -10.40 19.94
CA LYS A 620 -29.79 -10.08 21.06
C LYS A 620 -30.34 -8.66 20.99
N SER A 621 -29.58 -7.70 20.47
CA SER A 621 -30.04 -6.33 20.25
C SER A 621 -31.16 -6.22 19.22
N LEU A 622 -31.33 -7.21 18.33
CA LEU A 622 -32.45 -7.31 17.39
C LEU A 622 -33.77 -7.75 18.07
N PHE A 623 -33.73 -8.26 19.30
CA PHE A 623 -34.90 -8.74 20.05
C PHE A 623 -35.15 -7.95 21.36
N MET A 624 -34.36 -6.92 21.63
CA MET A 624 -34.61 -5.90 22.66
C MET A 624 -35.25 -4.67 22.01
#